data_AF-A0A920HWJ5-F1
#
_entry.id   AF-A0A920HWJ5-F1
#
_cell.length_a   1.000
_cell.length_b   1.000
_cell.length_c   1.000
_cell.angle_alpha   90.00
_cell.angle_beta   90.00
_cell.angle_gamma   90.00
#
_symmetry.space_group_name_H-M   'P 1'
#
loop_
_entity.id
_entity.type
_entity.pdbx_description
1 polymer ?
#
loop_
_entity_poly.entity_id
_entity_poly.type
_entity_poly.pdbx_seq_one_letter_code
_entity_poly.pdbx_strand_id
1 'polypeptide(L)'
;MSEIAGNTSMLIAGEYLSTANKGKGLMLGGVSGLIPTSVVIIGAGTVGEYACRTALGLGSSVVVFDDSVTKLRRLQNNINSRISTSTCNLKCCLKH
;
A
#
# COMPACT_ATOMS: atom_id res chain seq x y z
N MET A 1 -13.32 2.18 -13.33
CA MET A 1 -13.91 2.05 -11.97
C MET A 1 -12.91 1.50 -10.95
N SER A 2 -12.18 0.42 -11.24
CA SER A 2 -11.18 -0.18 -10.31
C SER A 2 -10.09 0.79 -9.81
N GLU A 3 -9.69 1.73 -10.66
CA GLU A 3 -8.68 2.75 -10.37
C GLU A 3 -9.15 3.74 -9.29
N ILE A 4 -10.41 4.15 -9.37
CA ILE A 4 -11.05 5.03 -8.40
C ILE A 4 -11.11 4.32 -7.05
N ALA A 5 -11.54 3.05 -7.04
CA ALA A 5 -11.59 2.25 -5.83
C ALA A 5 -10.21 2.10 -5.16
N GLY A 6 -9.14 1.94 -5.96
CA GLY A 6 -7.76 1.89 -5.46
C GLY A 6 -7.38 3.18 -4.73
N ASN A 7 -7.58 4.33 -5.37
CA ASN A 7 -7.25 5.63 -4.76
C ASN A 7 -8.11 5.94 -3.52
N THR A 8 -9.42 5.71 -3.60
CA THR A 8 -10.33 6.03 -2.49
C THR A 8 -10.10 5.14 -1.27
N SER A 9 -9.68 3.88 -1.48
CA SER A 9 -9.38 2.96 -0.38
C SER A 9 -8.33 3.52 0.59
N MET A 10 -7.31 4.23 0.09
CA MET A 10 -6.27 4.85 0.92
C MET A 10 -6.77 6.07 1.69
N LEU A 11 -7.66 6.88 1.09
CA LEU A 11 -8.26 8.03 1.75
C LEU A 11 -9.15 7.59 2.91
N ILE A 12 -9.98 6.58 2.67
CA ILE A 12 -10.86 5.98 3.68
C ILE A 12 -10.03 5.33 4.81
N ALA A 13 -8.95 4.62 4.46
CA ALA A 13 -8.04 4.05 5.46
C ALA A 13 -7.43 5.13 6.37
N GLY A 14 -7.04 6.28 5.82
CA GLY A 14 -6.55 7.42 6.61
C GLY A 14 -7.59 7.96 7.58
N GLU A 15 -8.84 8.02 7.14
CA GLU A 15 -9.96 8.42 8.00
C GLU A 15 -10.11 7.47 9.18
N TYR A 16 -10.10 6.15 8.93
CA TYR A 16 -10.22 5.14 9.99
C TYR A 16 -8.99 5.04 10.90
N LEU A 17 -7.81 5.42 10.43
CA LEU A 17 -6.61 5.48 11.26
C LEU A 17 -6.61 6.68 12.22
N SER A 18 -7.38 7.73 11.92
CA SER A 18 -7.49 8.92 12.75
C SER A 18 -8.12 8.63 14.12
N THR A 19 -7.63 9.32 15.15
CA THR A 19 -8.18 9.28 16.50
C THR A 19 -9.66 9.68 16.53
N ALA A 20 -10.09 10.56 15.61
CA ALA A 20 -11.51 10.95 15.49
C ALA A 20 -12.43 9.76 15.25
N ASN A 21 -11.95 8.75 14.51
CA ASN A 21 -12.67 7.50 14.24
C ASN A 21 -12.25 6.36 15.17
N LYS A 22 -11.66 6.67 16.34
CA LYS A 22 -11.13 5.69 17.29
C LYS A 22 -10.03 4.78 16.69
N GLY A 23 -9.35 5.27 15.66
CA GLY A 23 -8.19 4.62 15.06
C GLY A 23 -6.95 4.71 15.93
N LYS A 24 -5.84 4.16 15.44
CA LYS A 24 -4.55 4.14 16.16
C LYS A 24 -3.85 5.51 16.23
N GLY A 25 -4.39 6.55 15.61
CA GLY A 25 -3.76 7.86 15.52
C GLY A 25 -2.55 7.88 14.59
N LEU A 26 -2.50 6.97 13.61
CA LEU A 26 -1.40 6.88 12.64
C LEU A 26 -1.68 7.77 11.43
N MET A 27 -0.66 8.47 10.97
CA MET A 27 -0.76 9.34 9.81
C MET A 27 -0.20 8.62 8.57
N LEU A 28 -0.98 8.54 7.50
CA LEU A 28 -0.51 7.98 6.21
C LEU A 28 0.54 8.87 5.50
N GLY A 29 0.92 9.99 6.13
CA GLY A 29 1.88 10.98 5.63
C GLY A 29 3.32 10.68 6.07
N GLY A 30 4.28 10.81 5.14
CA GLY A 30 5.70 10.88 5.48
C GLY A 30 6.07 12.29 5.94
N VAL A 31 6.42 12.46 7.23
CA VAL A 31 6.97 13.71 7.76
C VAL A 31 8.38 13.45 8.28
N SER A 32 9.31 14.36 7.98
CA SER A 32 10.70 14.26 8.43
C SER A 32 10.77 14.15 9.96
N GLY A 33 11.46 13.13 10.45
CA GLY A 33 11.60 12.86 11.89
C GLY A 33 10.54 11.93 12.49
N LEU A 34 9.57 11.44 11.69
CA LEU A 34 8.58 10.44 12.12
C LEU A 34 8.70 9.16 11.28
N ILE A 35 8.37 8.03 11.91
CA ILE A 35 8.33 6.74 11.23
C ILE A 35 7.13 6.75 10.27
N PRO A 36 7.31 6.46 8.97
CA PRO A 36 6.22 6.40 8.02
C PRO A 36 5.29 5.22 8.33
N THR A 37 4.00 5.38 8.06
CA THR A 37 3.03 4.30 8.25
C THR A 37 3.30 3.16 7.26
N SER A 38 3.27 1.92 7.75
CA SER A 38 3.41 0.72 6.93
C SER A 38 2.06 0.30 6.35
N VAL A 39 2.00 0.15 5.03
CA VAL A 39 0.82 -0.26 4.28
C VAL A 39 1.12 -1.57 3.56
N VAL A 40 0.27 -2.57 3.79
CA VAL A 40 0.35 -3.86 3.12
C VAL A 40 -0.79 -3.97 2.12
N ILE A 41 -0.45 -4.21 0.85
CA ILE A 41 -1.40 -4.37 -0.24
C ILE A 41 -1.38 -5.82 -0.70
N ILE A 42 -2.54 -6.45 -0.73
CA ILE A 42 -2.71 -7.82 -1.22
C ILE A 42 -3.39 -7.76 -2.58
N GLY A 43 -2.67 -8.15 -3.61
CA GLY A 43 -3.06 -8.13 -5.02
C GLY A 43 -2.38 -7.02 -5.81
N ALA A 44 -1.65 -7.40 -6.86
CA ALA A 44 -0.97 -6.53 -7.84
C ALA A 44 -1.81 -6.33 -9.11
N GLY A 45 -3.14 -6.27 -8.97
CA GLY A 45 -4.05 -5.89 -10.04
C GLY A 45 -4.16 -4.38 -10.22
N THR A 46 -5.06 -3.92 -11.10
CA THR A 46 -5.30 -2.49 -11.33
C THR A 46 -5.71 -1.74 -10.07
N VAL A 47 -6.54 -2.33 -9.20
CA VAL A 47 -6.91 -1.71 -7.91
C VAL A 47 -5.66 -1.52 -7.03
N GLY A 48 -4.84 -2.56 -6.90
CA GLY A 48 -3.64 -2.56 -6.04
C GLY A 48 -2.55 -1.62 -6.55
N GLU A 49 -2.39 -1.50 -7.88
CA GLU A 49 -1.47 -0.54 -8.49
C GLU A 49 -1.82 0.91 -8.13
N TYR A 50 -3.09 1.28 -8.28
CA TYR A 50 -3.55 2.63 -7.97
C TYR A 50 -3.50 2.91 -6.46
N ALA A 51 -3.91 1.95 -5.63
CA ALA A 51 -3.76 2.05 -4.18
C ALA A 51 -2.29 2.22 -3.76
N CYS A 52 -1.38 1.45 -4.37
CA CYS A 52 0.05 1.56 -4.11
C CYS A 52 0.60 2.93 -4.52
N ARG A 53 0.18 3.46 -5.67
CA ARG A 53 0.58 4.79 -6.14
C ARG A 53 0.12 5.89 -5.18
N THR A 54 -1.11 5.81 -4.67
CA THR A 54 -1.61 6.77 -3.67
C THR A 54 -0.84 6.64 -2.36
N ALA A 55 -0.62 5.42 -1.85
CA ALA A 55 0.11 5.22 -0.60
C ALA A 55 1.56 5.74 -0.67
N LEU A 56 2.25 5.51 -1.79
CA LEU A 56 3.57 6.09 -2.04
C LEU A 56 3.54 7.61 -2.14
N GLY A 57 2.52 8.17 -2.80
CA GLY A 57 2.33 9.61 -2.91
C GLY A 57 2.10 10.29 -1.56
N LEU A 58 1.51 9.57 -0.59
CA LEU A 58 1.38 10.05 0.79
C LEU A 58 2.68 9.91 1.59
N GLY A 59 3.68 9.16 1.11
CA GLY A 59 4.95 8.93 1.81
C GLY A 59 4.91 7.78 2.82
N SER A 60 3.92 6.89 2.70
CA SER A 60 3.86 5.65 3.47
C SER A 60 4.83 4.60 2.93
N SER A 61 5.27 3.68 3.79
CA SER A 61 6.07 2.52 3.40
C SER A 61 5.14 1.41 2.90
N VAL A 62 5.30 0.96 1.66
CA VAL A 62 4.35 0.03 1.03
C VAL A 62 5.02 -1.32 0.73
N VAL A 63 4.31 -2.39 1.07
CA VAL A 63 4.66 -3.77 0.68
C VAL A 63 3.50 -4.40 -0.08
N VAL A 64 3.79 -4.93 -1.28
CA VAL A 64 2.78 -5.55 -2.15
C VAL A 64 2.99 -7.06 -2.24
N PHE A 65 1.92 -7.82 -2.02
CA PHE A 65 1.90 -9.26 -2.15
C PHE A 65 0.98 -9.70 -3.28
N ASP A 66 1.43 -10.61 -4.14
CA ASP A 66 0.61 -11.28 -5.16
C ASP A 66 1.16 -12.69 -5.42
N ASP A 67 0.33 -13.59 -5.94
CA ASP A 67 0.75 -14.93 -6.31
C ASP A 67 1.57 -14.95 -7.62
N SER A 68 1.33 -13.96 -8.50
CA SER A 68 1.95 -13.86 -9.81
C SER A 68 3.12 -12.88 -9.83
N VAL A 69 4.33 -13.41 -10.00
CA VAL A 69 5.55 -12.62 -10.21
C VAL A 69 5.42 -11.70 -11.44
N THR A 70 4.68 -12.12 -12.48
CA THR A 70 4.45 -11.30 -13.67
C THR A 70 3.64 -10.05 -13.36
N LYS A 71 2.64 -10.14 -12.48
CA LYS A 71 1.87 -8.97 -12.04
C LYS A 71 2.70 -8.03 -11.17
N LEU A 72 3.49 -8.58 -10.24
CA LEU A 72 4.42 -7.80 -9.42
C LEU A 72 5.42 -7.03 -10.27
N ARG A 73 5.98 -7.67 -11.30
CA ARG A 73 6.91 -7.02 -12.24
C ARG A 73 6.24 -5.90 -13.04
N ARG A 74 5.00 -6.13 -13.52
CA ARG A 74 4.21 -5.10 -14.22
C ARG A 74 3.95 -3.89 -13.31
N LEU A 75 3.51 -4.15 -12.09
CA LEU A 75 3.25 -3.10 -11.10
C LEU A 75 4.52 -2.30 -10.78
N GLN A 76 5.67 -2.96 -10.59
CA GLN A 76 6.95 -2.29 -10.37
C GLN A 76 7.37 -1.41 -11.56
N ASN A 77 7.15 -1.88 -12.79
CA ASN A 77 7.42 -1.10 -13.99
C ASN A 77 6.48 0.12 -14.11
N ASN A 78 5.21 -0.04 -13.78
CA ASN A 78 4.21 1.03 -13.92
C ASN A 78 4.38 2.15 -12.89
N ILE A 79 4.76 1.80 -11.66
CA ILE A 79 4.94 2.77 -10.58
C ILE A 79 6.28 3.52 -10.70
N ASN A 80 7.21 3.00 -11.51
CA ASN A 80 8.55 3.58 -11.74
C ASN A 80 9.31 3.91 -10.44
N SER A 81 9.06 3.14 -9.38
CA SER A 81 9.72 3.27 -8.09
C SER A 81 10.03 1.89 -7.51
N ARG A 82 11.07 1.81 -6.68
CA ARG A 82 11.42 0.56 -6.00
C ARG A 82 10.48 0.34 -4.82
N ILE A 83 9.53 -0.55 -5.03
CA ILE A 83 8.62 -1.05 -4.00
C ILE A 83 9.05 -2.42 -3.48
N SER A 84 8.78 -2.67 -2.20
CA SER A 84 8.91 -3.99 -1.61
C SER A 84 7.79 -4.88 -2.16
N THR A 85 8.18 -5.91 -2.90
CA THR A 85 7.24 -6.89 -3.47
C THR A 85 7.63 -8.29 -2.99
N SER A 86 6.63 -9.13 -2.75
CA SER A 86 6.88 -10.51 -2.35
C SER A 86 5.79 -11.43 -2.85
N THR A 87 6.14 -12.65 -3.22
CA THR A 87 5.15 -13.66 -3.58
C THR A 87 4.37 -14.05 -2.32
N CYS A 88 3.04 -14.13 -2.43
CA CYS A 88 2.20 -14.54 -1.31
C CYS A 88 2.40 -16.03 -1.00
N ASN A 89 3.43 -16.34 -0.22
CA ASN A 89 3.59 -17.66 0.39
C ASN A 89 3.14 -17.54 1.86
N LEU A 90 2.45 -18.56 2.39
CA LEU A 90 1.96 -18.59 3.77
C LEU A 90 3.05 -18.25 4.80
N LYS A 91 4.32 -18.56 4.50
CA LYS A 91 5.48 -18.20 5.35
C LYS A 91 5.92 -16.74 5.26
N CYS A 92 5.54 -16.02 4.21
CA CYS A 92 5.98 -14.66 3.92
C CYS A 92 5.08 -13.61 4.58
N CYS A 93 3.77 -13.84 4.63
CA CYS A 93 2.83 -12.93 5.30
C CYS A 93 2.98 -12.87 6.84
N LEU A 94 3.52 -13.91 7.47
CA LEU A 94 3.68 -13.99 8.94
C LEU A 94 4.91 -13.25 9.49
N LYS A 95 5.78 -12.72 8.61
CA LYS A 95 7.04 -12.06 9.02
C LYS A 95 6.94 -10.54 9.15
N HIS A 96 5.78 -9.95 8.82
CA HIS A 96 5.56 -8.51 8.81
C HIS A 96 4.37 -8.11 9.68
#